data_AF-A0ABD6D4N1-F1
#
_entry.id   AF-A0ABD6D4N1-F1
#
_cell.length_a   1.000
_cell.length_b   1.000
_cell.length_c   1.000
_cell.angle_alpha   90.00
_cell.angle_beta   90.00
_cell.angle_gamma   90.00
#
_symmetry.space_group_name_H-M   'P 1'
#
loop_
_entity.id
_entity.type
_entity.pdbx_description
1 polymer ?
#
loop_
_entity_poly.entity_id
_entity_poly.type
_entity_poly.pdbx_seq_one_letter_code
_entity_poly.pdbx_strand_id
1 'polypeptide(L)' 'MADLIVKAAVKEALNDKNVASDFYDALDAEVEELLEDAARRAEDNDRKTVQPRDL' A
#
# COMPACT_ATOMS: atom_id res chain seq x y z
N MET A 1 12.26 -1.03 -5.80
CA MET A 1 10.99 -0.92 -5.05
C MET A 1 11.26 0.05 -3.93
N ALA A 2 10.48 1.13 -3.87
CA ALA A 2 10.56 2.09 -2.78
C ALA A 2 9.71 1.53 -1.63
N ASP A 3 10.19 1.62 -0.39
CA ASP A 3 9.35 1.26 0.77
C ASP A 3 8.16 2.23 0.83
N LEU A 4 6.96 1.73 0.56
CA LEU A 4 5.70 2.47 0.59
C LEU A 4 5.16 2.62 2.01
N ILE A 5 5.59 1.75 2.92
CA ILE A 5 5.15 1.76 4.33
C ILE A 5 6.20 2.29 5.30
N VAL A 6 5.72 2.96 6.36
CA VAL A 6 6.56 3.35 7.49
C VAL A 6 6.43 2.32 8.60
N LYS A 7 7.47 1.52 8.83
CA LYS A 7 7.47 0.41 9.82
C LYS A 7 7.06 0.86 11.23
N ALA A 8 7.42 2.09 11.64
CA ALA A 8 7.02 2.66 12.93
C ALA A 8 5.50 2.86 13.04
N ALA A 9 4.87 3.40 11.99
CA ALA A 9 3.41 3.60 11.95
C ALA A 9 2.66 2.27 11.94
N VAL A 10 3.20 1.25 11.27
CA VAL A 10 2.63 -0.11 11.28
C VAL A 10 2.65 -0.71 12.70
N LYS A 11 3.77 -0.56 13.42
CA LYS A 11 3.86 -1.01 14.82
C LYS A 11 2.87 -0.27 15.73
N GLU A 12 2.74 1.04 15.55
CA GLU A 12 1.77 1.85 16.29
C GLU A 12 0.34 1.37 16.04
N ALA A 13 -0.04 1.15 14.77
CA ALA A 13 -1.38 0.67 14.40
C ALA A 13 -1.69 -0.73 14.96
N LEU A 14 -0.68 -1.59 15.10
CA LEU A 14 -0.83 -2.96 15.61
C LEU A 14 -0.69 -3.07 17.14
N ASN A 15 -0.46 -1.95 17.84
CA ASN A 15 -0.40 -1.84 19.30
C ASN A 15 0.47 -2.94 19.96
N ASP A 16 -0.17 -3.81 20.76
CA ASP A 16 0.49 -4.83 21.60
C ASP A 16 0.98 -6.07 20.82
N LYS A 17 0.99 -6.03 19.49
CA LYS A 17 1.44 -7.15 18.66
C LYS A 17 2.91 -6.97 18.29
N ASN A 18 3.68 -8.03 18.53
CA ASN A 18 4.98 -8.17 17.90
C ASN A 18 4.76 -8.39 16.39
N VAL A 19 5.52 -7.67 15.58
CA VAL A 19 5.45 -7.74 14.12
C VAL A 19 6.70 -8.46 13.63
N ALA A 20 6.50 -9.56 12.92
CA ALA A 20 7.58 -10.32 12.30
C ALA A 20 8.29 -9.48 11.22
N SER A 21 9.56 -9.75 10.95
CA SER A 21 10.34 -8.92 10.01
C SER A 21 9.87 -9.05 8.56
N ASP A 22 9.40 -10.23 8.17
CA ASP A 22 8.85 -10.57 6.86
C ASP A 22 7.45 -9.97 6.61
N PHE A 23 6.71 -9.65 7.67
CA PHE A 23 5.41 -9.00 7.55
C PHE A 23 5.50 -7.64 6.84
N TYR A 24 6.58 -6.87 7.06
CA TYR A 24 6.71 -5.56 6.42
C TYR A 24 6.85 -5.69 4.90
N ASP A 25 7.62 -6.67 4.44
CA ASP A 25 7.85 -6.87 3.02
C ASP A 25 6.55 -7.37 2.35
N ALA A 26 5.79 -8.24 3.03
CA ALA A 26 4.48 -8.67 2.57
C ALA A 26 3.47 -7.52 2.50
N LEU A 27 3.42 -6.66 3.53
CA LEU A 27 2.52 -5.51 3.54
C LEU A 27 2.90 -4.48 2.47
N ASP A 28 4.19 -4.25 2.24
CA ASP A 28 4.67 -3.33 1.22
C ASP A 28 4.24 -3.78 -0.19
N ALA A 29 4.38 -5.08 -0.48
CA ALA A 29 3.93 -5.68 -1.74
C ALA A 29 2.42 -5.52 -1.96
N GLU A 30 1.60 -5.76 -0.93
CA GLU A 30 0.14 -5.57 -1.00
C GLU A 30 -0.24 -4.10 -1.27
N VAL A 31 0.49 -3.14 -0.68
CA VAL A 31 0.27 -1.71 -0.94
C VAL A 31 0.72 -1.33 -2.35
N GLU A 32 1.81 -1.90 -2.85
CA GLU A 32 2.28 -1.71 -4.23
C GLU A 32 1.22 -2.18 -5.23
N GLU A 33 0.73 -3.41 -5.08
CA GLU A 33 -0.33 -3.97 -5.94
C GLU A 33 -1.60 -3.12 -5.91
N LEU A 34 -2.02 -2.64 -4.72
CA LEU A 34 -3.19 -1.77 -4.57
C LEU A 34 -3.02 -0.43 -5.30
N LEU A 35 -1.83 0.16 -5.27
CA LEU A 35 -1.53 1.41 -5.99
C LEU A 35 -1.43 1.20 -7.50
N GLU A 36 -0.85 0.10 -7.96
CA GLU A 36 -0.80 -0.26 -9.38
C GLU A 36 -2.21 -0.47 -9.94
N ASP A 37 -3.06 -1.18 -9.20
CA ASP A 37 -4.46 -1.39 -9.56
C ASP A 37 -5.23 -0.06 -9.65
N ALA A 38 -5.02 0.84 -8.69
CA ALA A 38 -5.66 2.15 -8.68
C ALA A 38 -5.17 3.05 -9.83
N ALA A 39 -3.87 3.00 -10.13
CA ALA A 39 -3.31 3.69 -11.30
C ALA A 39 -3.92 3.14 -12.59
N ARG A 40 -3.97 1.81 -12.76
CA ARG A 40 -4.57 1.15 -13.92
C ARG A 40 -6.04 1.54 -14.10
N ARG A 41 -6.85 1.50 -13.04
CA ARG A 41 -8.27 1.90 -13.11
C ARG A 41 -8.43 3.37 -13.49
N ALA A 42 -7.54 4.25 -13.05
CA ALA A 42 -7.55 5.65 -13.47
C ALA A 42 -7.22 5.80 -14.96
N GLU A 43 -6.19 5.10 -15.44
CA GLU A 43 -5.77 5.07 -16.84
C GLU A 43 -6.86 4.50 -17.76
N ASP A 44 -7.49 3.39 -17.37
CA ASP A 44 -8.61 2.75 -18.11
C ASP A 44 -9.83 3.68 -18.24
N ASN A 45 -9.91 4.71 -17.40
CA ASN A 45 -10.96 5.75 -17.44
C ASN A 45 -10.45 7.08 -18.00
N ASP A 46 -9.35 7.07 -18.77
CA ASP A 46 -8.73 8.24 -19.41
C ASP A 46 -8.36 9.37 -18.43
N ARG A 47 -8.02 9.02 -17.17
CA ARG A 47 -7.65 9.98 -16.13
C ARG A 47 -6.19 9.83 -15.71
N LYS A 48 -5.53 10.96 -15.49
CA LYS A 48 -4.20 11.04 -14.86
C LYS A 48 -4.26 11.18 -13.33
N THR A 49 -5.45 11.36 -12.78
CA THR A 49 -5.68 11.56 -11.35
C THR A 49 -6.35 10.32 -10.79
N VAL A 50 -5.62 9.60 -9.93
CA VAL A 50 -6.15 8.52 -9.09
C VAL A 50 -7.15 9.12 -8.10
N GLN A 51 -8.30 8.47 -7.97
CA GLN A 51 -9.42 8.88 -7.12
C GLN A 51 -9.77 7.78 -6.12
N PRO A 52 -10.52 8.08 -5.06
CA PRO A 52 -10.93 7.07 -4.08
C PRO A 52 -11.67 5.86 -4.66
N ARG A 53 -12.36 6.03 -5.80
CA ARG A 53 -13.04 4.94 -6.52
C ARG A 53 -12.10 3.99 -7.26
N ASP A 54 -10.84 4.38 -7.39
CA ASP A 54 -9.82 3.57 -8.03
C ASP A 54 -9.10 2.68 -7.02
N LEU A 55 -9.16 2.98 -5.72
CA LEU A 55 -8.65 2.10 -4.66
C LEU A 55 -9.50 0.82 -4.57
#